data_AF-A0A3P1B0N8-F1
#
_entry.id   AF-A0A3P1B0N8-F1
#
_cell.length_a   1.000
_cell.length_b   1.000
_cell.length_c   1.000
_cell.angle_alpha   90.00
_cell.angle_beta   90.00
_cell.angle_gamma   90.00
#
_symmetry.space_group_name_H-M   'P 1'
#
loop_
_entity.id
_entity.type
_entity.pdbx_description
1 polymer ?
#
loop_
_entity_poly.entity_id
_entity_poly.type
_entity_poly.pdbx_seq_one_letter_code
_entity_poly.pdbx_strand_id
1 'polypeptide(L)'
;MKVGENIFYKLKRNNVAVYVMAVITLVSVVSSAYFSYQTYLHSRNHVYAIDSKGQMIPLTLIDQKKDRIRQVMANADLFVNYAYDIDAFNYKEKKEKLSWLLDNHVIRIFKNKENAGYYNQLLQYNIIQHAKVLPETMKWSEENGKYTLRFISQIQIINTGQRQVYNIQIKLNMIDVSINYPYNPYGLLIVDYVEENKVLIQDVEQLKEME
;
A
#
# COMPACT_ATOMS: atom_id res chain seq x y z
N MET A 1 4.96 11.09 -81.01
CA MET A 1 4.77 12.37 -80.28
C MET A 1 3.96 13.29 -81.19
N LYS A 2 2.71 13.65 -80.85
CA LYS A 2 1.91 14.58 -81.68
C LYS A 2 2.35 16.01 -81.37
N VAL A 3 2.79 16.73 -82.40
CA VAL A 3 3.20 18.13 -82.32
C VAL A 3 1.95 18.98 -82.07
N GLY A 4 1.90 19.71 -80.95
CA GLY A 4 0.80 20.62 -80.58
C GLY A 4 0.10 20.35 -79.25
N GLU A 5 0.41 19.27 -78.53
CA GLU A 5 -0.13 19.10 -77.17
C GLU A 5 0.54 20.04 -76.18
N ASN A 6 -0.27 20.79 -75.44
CA ASN A 6 0.14 21.84 -74.50
C ASN A 6 1.02 21.24 -73.37
N ILE A 7 2.34 21.28 -73.54
CA ILE A 7 3.35 20.64 -72.68
C ILE A 7 3.16 21.06 -71.21
N PHE A 8 2.76 22.32 -71.00
CA PHE A 8 2.44 22.89 -69.69
C PHE A 8 1.27 22.19 -68.99
N TYR A 9 0.27 21.72 -69.71
CA TYR A 9 -0.87 21.00 -69.15
C TYR A 9 -0.46 19.61 -68.63
N LYS A 10 0.38 18.89 -69.40
CA LYS A 10 0.89 17.58 -68.98
C LYS A 10 1.84 17.68 -67.79
N LEU A 11 2.71 18.71 -67.75
CA LEU A 11 3.57 18.98 -66.60
C LEU A 11 2.77 19.30 -65.33
N LYS A 12 1.75 20.17 -65.43
CA LYS A 12 0.91 20.54 -64.29
C LYS A 12 0.12 19.34 -63.74
N ARG A 13 -0.39 18.47 -64.61
CA ARG A 13 -1.09 17.23 -64.20
C ARG A 13 -0.17 16.24 -63.49
N ASN A 14 1.07 16.09 -63.95
CA ASN A 14 2.05 15.22 -63.30
C ASN A 14 2.42 15.73 -61.90
N ASN A 15 2.65 17.04 -61.76
CA ASN A 15 2.97 17.63 -60.45
C ASN A 15 1.82 17.43 -59.45
N VAL A 16 0.56 17.58 -59.87
CA VAL A 16 -0.60 17.29 -59.01
C VAL A 16 -0.61 15.83 -58.55
N ALA A 17 -0.34 14.87 -59.46
CA ALA A 17 -0.27 13.46 -59.09
C ALA A 17 0.85 13.17 -58.07
N VAL A 18 2.01 13.81 -58.22
CA VAL A 18 3.13 13.68 -57.26
C VAL A 18 2.76 14.23 -55.88
N TYR A 19 2.08 15.39 -55.80
CA TYR A 19 1.61 15.93 -54.52
C TYR A 19 0.58 15.02 -53.84
N VAL A 20 -0.36 14.48 -54.60
CA VAL A 20 -1.36 13.54 -54.06
C VAL A 20 -0.69 12.28 -53.52
N MET A 21 0.27 11.71 -54.26
CA MET A 21 1.02 10.54 -53.80
C MET A 21 1.84 10.86 -52.54
N ALA A 22 2.51 12.01 -52.49
CA ALA A 22 3.28 12.43 -51.33
C ALA A 22 2.41 12.55 -50.07
N VAL A 23 1.20 13.10 -50.19
CA VAL A 23 0.24 13.19 -49.07
C VAL A 23 -0.22 11.80 -48.62
N ILE A 24 -0.55 10.91 -49.55
CA ILE A 24 -0.99 9.55 -49.22
C ILE A 24 0.12 8.78 -48.50
N THR A 25 1.37 8.87 -48.98
CA THR A 25 2.52 8.25 -48.33
C THR A 25 2.75 8.82 -46.93
N LEU A 26 2.66 10.14 -46.75
CA LEU A 26 2.79 10.78 -45.45
C LEU A 26 1.72 10.27 -44.46
N VAL A 27 0.45 10.22 -44.89
CA VAL A 27 -0.65 9.71 -44.07
C VAL A 27 -0.42 8.24 -43.70
N SER A 28 0.00 7.41 -44.65
CA SER A 28 0.28 5.99 -44.40
C SER A 28 1.39 5.78 -43.36
N VAL A 29 2.47 6.55 -43.44
CA VAL A 29 3.57 6.48 -42.46
C VAL A 29 3.09 6.91 -41.07
N VAL A 30 2.34 8.00 -40.98
CA VAL A 30 1.79 8.50 -39.70
C VAL A 30 0.80 7.48 -39.10
N SER A 31 -0.07 6.89 -39.92
CA SER A 31 -1.01 5.86 -39.47
C SER A 31 -0.30 4.60 -38.99
N SER A 32 0.75 4.15 -39.69
CA SER A 32 1.54 3.00 -39.26
C SER A 32 2.23 3.26 -37.92
N ALA A 33 2.84 4.44 -37.75
CA ALA A 33 3.48 4.82 -36.50
C ALA A 33 2.47 4.90 -35.33
N TYR A 34 1.29 5.48 -35.57
CA TYR A 34 0.22 5.54 -34.58
C TYR A 34 -0.28 4.13 -34.19
N PHE A 35 -0.47 3.25 -35.16
CA PHE A 35 -0.91 1.88 -34.90
C PHE A 35 0.13 1.10 -34.11
N SER A 36 1.42 1.18 -34.50
CA SER A 36 2.51 0.55 -33.74
C SER A 36 2.60 1.07 -32.31
N TYR A 37 2.41 2.38 -32.09
CA TYR A 37 2.38 2.96 -30.74
C TYR A 37 1.20 2.43 -29.91
N GLN A 38 0.00 2.35 -30.49
CA GLN A 38 -1.17 1.79 -29.83
C GLN A 38 -1.01 0.30 -29.51
N THR A 39 -0.46 -0.49 -30.44
CA THR A 39 -0.14 -1.91 -30.22
C THR A 39 0.92 -2.10 -29.14
N TYR A 40 1.95 -1.25 -29.09
CA TYR A 40 2.96 -1.28 -28.03
C TYR A 40 2.34 -1.01 -26.65
N LEU A 41 1.48 0.01 -26.54
CA LEU A 41 0.75 0.31 -25.30
C LEU A 41 -0.19 -0.83 -24.89
N HIS A 42 -0.91 -1.43 -25.84
CA HIS A 42 -1.79 -2.57 -25.55
C HIS A 42 -0.98 -3.81 -25.16
N SER A 43 0.15 -4.10 -25.80
CA SER A 43 0.95 -5.30 -25.52
C SER A 43 1.52 -5.32 -24.10
N ARG A 44 1.90 -4.17 -23.53
CA ARG A 44 2.35 -4.08 -22.12
C ARG A 44 1.27 -4.49 -21.10
N ASN A 45 -0.01 -4.36 -21.44
CA ASN A 45 -1.12 -4.57 -20.52
C ASN A 45 -1.71 -6.00 -20.55
N HIS A 46 -1.26 -6.86 -21.46
CA HIS A 46 -1.90 -8.15 -21.77
C HIS A 46 -0.95 -9.36 -21.66
N VAL A 47 0.07 -9.31 -20.80
CA VAL A 47 0.78 -10.55 -20.41
C VAL A 47 -0.16 -11.33 -19.49
N TYR A 48 -0.61 -12.51 -19.92
CA TYR A 48 -1.54 -13.34 -19.15
C TYR A 48 -0.79 -14.47 -18.45
N ALA A 49 -1.09 -14.68 -17.18
CA ALA A 49 -0.73 -15.90 -16.47
C ALA A 49 -1.90 -16.89 -16.52
N ILE A 50 -1.59 -18.18 -16.57
CA ILE A 50 -2.59 -19.25 -16.50
C ILE A 50 -2.69 -19.68 -15.03
N ASP A 51 -3.87 -19.54 -14.43
CA ASP A 51 -4.15 -20.05 -13.08
C ASP A 51 -4.15 -21.60 -13.08
N SER A 52 -3.96 -22.20 -11.91
CA SER A 52 -4.10 -23.63 -11.61
C SER A 52 -5.40 -24.28 -12.12
N LYS A 53 -6.42 -23.45 -12.40
CA LYS A 53 -7.74 -23.83 -12.95
C LYS A 53 -7.88 -23.58 -14.46
N GLY A 54 -6.81 -23.21 -15.15
CA GLY A 54 -6.81 -22.97 -16.61
C GLY A 54 -7.39 -21.62 -17.04
N GLN A 55 -7.68 -20.71 -16.11
CA GLN A 55 -8.20 -19.37 -16.44
C GLN A 55 -7.06 -18.40 -16.73
N MET A 56 -7.19 -17.60 -17.79
CA MET A 56 -6.21 -16.56 -18.15
C MET A 56 -6.49 -15.28 -17.37
N ILE A 57 -5.53 -14.87 -16.54
CA ILE A 57 -5.62 -13.64 -15.73
C ILE A 57 -4.50 -12.69 -16.15
N PRO A 58 -4.80 -11.41 -16.46
CA PRO A 58 -3.78 -10.41 -16.73
C PRO A 58 -2.79 -10.30 -15.57
N LEU A 59 -1.49 -10.35 -15.85
CA LEU A 59 -0.42 -10.26 -14.86
C LEU A 59 -0.46 -8.92 -14.10
N THR A 60 -0.89 -7.85 -14.78
CA THR A 60 -1.10 -6.52 -14.19
C THR A 60 -2.09 -6.54 -13.02
N LEU A 61 -3.16 -7.33 -13.10
CA LEU A 61 -4.13 -7.47 -12.01
C LEU A 61 -3.55 -8.27 -10.83
N ILE A 62 -2.71 -9.27 -11.12
CA ILE A 62 -2.00 -10.04 -10.09
C ILE A 62 -1.02 -9.14 -9.33
N ASP A 63 -0.28 -8.30 -10.05
CA ASP A 63 0.67 -7.37 -9.45
C ASP A 63 -0.05 -6.28 -8.65
N GLN A 64 -1.14 -5.71 -9.17
CA GLN A 64 -1.98 -4.76 -8.42
C GLN A 64 -2.52 -5.37 -7.12
N LYS A 65 -2.98 -6.63 -7.16
CA LYS A 65 -3.45 -7.32 -5.96
C LYS A 65 -2.32 -7.52 -4.95
N LYS A 66 -1.14 -7.96 -5.40
CA LYS A 66 0.04 -8.09 -4.52
C LYS A 66 0.43 -6.76 -3.90
N ASP A 67 0.41 -5.68 -4.68
CA ASP A 67 0.72 -4.35 -4.20
C ASP A 67 -0.32 -3.84 -3.21
N ARG A 68 -1.61 -4.12 -3.43
CA ARG A 68 -2.66 -3.78 -2.45
C ARG A 68 -2.44 -4.52 -1.14
N ILE A 69 -2.15 -5.82 -1.19
CA ILE A 69 -1.86 -6.59 0.03
C ILE A 69 -0.63 -6.03 0.76
N ARG A 70 0.43 -5.64 0.05
CA ARG A 70 1.59 -4.97 0.67
C ARG A 70 1.17 -3.68 1.39
N GLN A 71 0.29 -2.88 0.79
CA GLN A 71 -0.24 -1.67 1.44
C GLN A 71 -1.08 -2.01 2.68
N VAL A 72 -1.86 -3.09 2.66
CA VAL A 72 -2.63 -3.56 3.81
C VAL A 72 -1.71 -3.99 4.96
N MET A 73 -0.64 -4.72 4.66
CA MET A 73 0.38 -5.10 5.64
C MET A 73 1.09 -3.87 6.22
N ALA A 74 1.49 -2.92 5.35
CA ALA A 74 2.11 -1.68 5.79
C ALA A 74 1.18 -0.81 6.63
N ASN A 75 -0.14 -0.85 6.40
CA ASN A 75 -1.12 -0.18 7.26
C ASN A 75 -1.21 -0.81 8.65
N ALA A 76 -1.06 -2.14 8.75
CA ALA A 76 -0.97 -2.82 10.04
C ALA A 76 0.30 -2.44 10.80
N ASP A 77 1.44 -2.30 10.11
CA ASP A 77 2.69 -1.80 10.70
C ASP A 77 2.54 -0.37 11.21
N LEU A 78 1.91 0.50 10.41
CA LEU A 78 1.59 1.88 10.78
C LEU A 78 0.71 1.94 12.04
N PHE A 79 -0.33 1.10 12.08
CA PHE A 79 -1.19 0.95 13.25
C PHE A 79 -0.39 0.53 14.49
N VAL A 80 0.46 -0.50 14.38
CA VAL A 80 1.28 -0.96 15.51
C VAL A 80 2.23 0.12 15.99
N ASN A 81 2.84 0.87 15.07
CA ASN A 81 3.72 1.97 15.42
C ASN A 81 2.98 3.07 16.20
N TYR A 82 1.78 3.45 15.78
CA TYR A 82 1.03 4.50 16.46
C TYR A 82 0.36 4.03 17.75
N ALA A 83 -0.02 2.75 17.85
CA ALA A 83 -0.75 2.21 18.98
C ALA A 83 0.16 1.74 20.13
N TYR A 84 1.36 1.23 19.85
CA TYR A 84 2.19 0.53 20.84
C TYR A 84 3.65 0.94 20.90
N ASP A 85 4.22 1.51 19.83
CA ASP A 85 5.57 2.08 19.88
C ASP A 85 5.46 3.50 20.45
N ILE A 86 5.33 3.62 21.77
CA ILE A 86 5.01 4.90 22.42
C ILE A 86 5.87 5.13 23.66
N ASP A 87 6.14 6.41 23.91
CA ASP A 87 6.84 6.89 25.10
C ASP A 87 6.18 8.18 25.64
N ALA A 88 6.73 8.71 26.74
CA ALA A 88 6.24 9.92 27.38
C ALA A 88 6.20 11.17 26.48
N PHE A 89 7.03 11.22 25.44
CA PHE A 89 7.22 12.39 24.58
C PHE A 89 6.36 12.32 23.31
N ASN A 90 6.19 11.13 22.74
CA ASN A 90 5.56 10.94 21.43
C ASN A 90 4.09 10.47 21.48
N TYR A 91 3.59 10.00 22.64
CA TYR A 91 2.28 9.33 22.69
C TYR A 91 1.12 10.22 22.22
N LYS A 92 1.17 11.54 22.48
CA LYS A 92 0.10 12.47 22.06
C LYS A 92 -0.01 12.56 20.55
N GLU A 93 1.12 12.75 19.88
CA GLU A 93 1.19 12.84 18.42
C GLU A 93 0.79 11.50 17.79
N LYS A 94 1.32 10.38 18.31
CA LYS A 94 0.97 9.05 17.81
C LYS A 94 -0.50 8.72 18.01
N LYS A 95 -1.12 9.13 19.12
CA LYS A 95 -2.57 8.98 19.37
C LYS A 95 -3.43 9.76 18.36
N GLU A 96 -3.02 10.98 18.02
CA GLU A 96 -3.70 11.77 17.00
C GLU A 96 -3.62 11.07 15.64
N LYS A 97 -2.42 10.65 15.22
CA LYS A 97 -2.22 9.91 13.97
C LYS A 97 -2.99 8.60 13.93
N LEU A 98 -3.02 7.86 15.04
CA LEU A 98 -3.79 6.62 15.18
C LEU A 98 -5.28 6.85 14.89
N SER A 99 -5.83 7.99 15.32
CA SER A 99 -7.26 8.31 15.13
C SER A 99 -7.68 8.42 13.67
N TRP A 100 -6.73 8.67 12.75
CA TRP A 100 -6.98 8.70 11.31
C TRP A 100 -7.08 7.31 10.65
N LEU A 101 -6.58 6.27 11.34
CA LEU A 101 -6.60 4.89 10.85
C LEU A 101 -7.78 4.09 11.39
N LEU A 102 -8.47 4.59 12.41
CA LEU A 102 -9.45 3.85 13.19
C LEU A 102 -10.87 4.34 12.95
N ASP A 103 -11.82 3.41 12.87
CA ASP A 103 -13.24 3.74 12.98
C ASP A 103 -13.58 4.20 14.41
N ASN A 104 -14.67 4.97 14.54
CA ASN A 104 -15.20 5.45 15.80
C ASN A 104 -15.41 4.34 16.84
N HIS A 105 -15.79 3.13 16.42
CA HIS A 105 -15.90 1.98 17.32
C HIS A 105 -14.55 1.63 17.96
N VAL A 106 -13.50 1.50 17.14
CA VAL A 106 -12.16 1.14 17.61
C VAL A 106 -11.54 2.28 18.42
N ILE A 107 -11.76 3.53 18.04
CA ILE A 107 -11.35 4.71 18.82
C ILE A 107 -11.87 4.65 20.26
N ARG A 108 -13.12 4.18 20.47
CA ARG A 108 -13.68 4.03 21.83
C ARG A 108 -12.91 3.01 22.67
N ILE A 109 -12.41 1.93 22.07
CA ILE A 109 -11.60 0.93 22.76
C ILE A 109 -10.31 1.58 23.31
N PHE A 110 -9.63 2.38 22.48
CA PHE A 110 -8.42 3.10 22.89
C PHE A 110 -8.70 4.21 23.91
N LYS A 111 -9.84 4.91 23.81
CA LYS A 111 -10.28 5.88 24.83
C LYS A 111 -10.57 5.23 26.18
N ASN A 112 -11.15 4.03 26.18
CA ASN A 112 -11.37 3.29 27.43
C ASN A 112 -10.02 2.87 28.06
N LYS A 113 -9.06 2.44 27.25
CA LYS A 113 -7.68 2.15 27.68
C LYS A 113 -6.97 3.39 28.24
N GLU A 114 -7.18 4.55 27.64
CA GLU A 114 -6.70 5.85 28.15
C GLU A 114 -7.30 6.17 29.52
N ASN A 115 -8.62 6.06 29.66
CA ASN A 115 -9.33 6.33 30.92
C ASN A 115 -8.92 5.35 32.04
N ALA A 116 -8.53 4.13 31.69
CA ALA A 116 -7.96 3.15 32.62
C ALA A 116 -6.53 3.50 33.09
N GLY A 117 -5.93 4.59 32.59
CA GLY A 117 -4.65 5.11 33.04
C GLY A 117 -3.43 4.56 32.29
N TYR A 118 -3.61 3.85 31.17
CA TYR A 118 -2.51 3.26 30.40
C TYR A 118 -1.41 4.27 30.03
N TYR A 119 -1.79 5.44 29.50
CA TYR A 119 -0.83 6.49 29.16
C TYR A 119 -0.27 7.22 30.39
N ASN A 120 -1.03 7.29 31.49
CA ASN A 120 -0.53 7.89 32.74
C ASN A 120 0.61 7.05 33.34
N GLN A 121 0.52 5.72 33.23
CA GLN A 121 1.58 4.82 33.67
C GLN A 121 2.87 5.02 32.88
N LEU A 122 2.78 5.29 31.57
CA LEU A 122 3.96 5.61 30.75
C LEU A 122 4.72 6.82 31.29
N LEU A 123 3.99 7.88 31.66
CA LEU A 123 4.55 9.11 32.18
C LEU A 123 5.14 8.93 33.59
N GLN A 124 4.39 8.29 34.49
CA GLN A 124 4.79 8.15 35.88
C GLN A 124 6.01 7.26 36.07
N TYR A 125 6.10 6.18 35.30
CA TYR A 125 7.17 5.19 35.42
C TYR A 125 8.25 5.34 34.34
N ASN A 126 8.22 6.43 33.56
CA ASN A 126 9.15 6.68 32.45
C ASN A 126 9.33 5.45 31.52
N ILE A 127 8.20 4.80 31.20
CA ILE A 127 8.20 3.57 30.40
C ILE A 127 8.40 3.92 28.94
N ILE A 128 9.33 3.23 28.30
CA ILE A 128 9.50 3.24 26.84
C ILE A 128 8.95 1.93 26.30
N GLN A 129 7.96 2.02 25.41
CA GLN A 129 7.42 0.86 24.69
C GLN A 129 7.86 0.91 23.24
N HIS A 130 8.52 -0.16 22.79
CA HIS A 130 8.84 -0.36 21.38
C HIS A 130 8.04 -1.51 20.84
N ALA A 131 7.39 -1.31 19.70
CA ALA A 131 6.59 -2.33 19.06
C ALA A 131 7.03 -2.56 17.62
N LYS A 132 7.09 -3.84 17.22
CA LYS A 132 7.32 -4.24 15.84
C LYS A 132 6.39 -5.38 15.48
N VAL A 133 5.88 -5.35 14.26
CA VAL A 133 5.19 -6.50 13.68
C VAL A 133 6.22 -7.56 13.30
N LEU A 134 5.86 -8.83 13.45
CA LEU A 134 6.61 -9.97 12.93
C LEU A 134 5.99 -10.39 11.58
N PRO A 135 6.53 -9.92 10.44
CA PRO A 135 5.88 -10.10 9.14
C PRO A 135 5.69 -11.57 8.75
N GLU A 136 6.60 -12.45 9.21
CA GLU A 136 6.56 -13.89 8.99
C GLU A 136 5.35 -14.58 9.62
N THR A 137 4.73 -13.94 10.61
CA THR A 137 3.55 -14.46 11.32
C THR A 137 2.22 -13.99 10.72
N MET A 138 2.28 -13.06 9.76
CA MET A 138 1.11 -12.37 9.25
C MET A 138 0.28 -13.25 8.33
N LYS A 139 -0.94 -13.53 8.74
CA LYS A 139 -1.97 -14.20 7.97
C LYS A 139 -3.00 -13.17 7.53
N TRP A 140 -3.40 -13.23 6.27
CA TRP A 140 -4.40 -12.31 5.72
C TRP A 140 -5.46 -13.06 4.93
N SER A 141 -6.66 -12.51 4.89
CA SER A 141 -7.75 -12.94 4.03
C SER A 141 -8.50 -11.71 3.52
N GLU A 142 -9.04 -11.82 2.31
CA GLU A 142 -9.83 -10.78 1.67
C GLU A 142 -11.19 -11.37 1.30
N GLU A 143 -12.28 -10.76 1.77
CA GLU A 143 -13.65 -11.16 1.47
C GLU A 143 -14.51 -9.92 1.25
N ASN A 144 -15.11 -9.79 0.06
CA ASN A 144 -16.03 -8.70 -0.30
C ASN A 144 -15.48 -7.28 0.00
N GLY A 145 -14.19 -7.03 -0.31
CA GLY A 145 -13.53 -5.74 -0.06
C GLY A 145 -13.21 -5.46 1.41
N LYS A 146 -13.30 -6.48 2.27
CA LYS A 146 -12.84 -6.44 3.66
C LYS A 146 -11.57 -7.25 3.81
N TYR A 147 -10.56 -6.67 4.44
CA TYR A 147 -9.29 -7.33 4.71
C TYR A 147 -9.23 -7.71 6.19
N THR A 148 -9.02 -8.98 6.46
CA THR A 148 -8.76 -9.48 7.82
C THR A 148 -7.30 -9.85 7.92
N LEU A 149 -6.59 -9.24 8.85
CA LEU A 149 -5.20 -9.56 9.18
C LEU A 149 -5.11 -10.13 10.59
N ARG A 150 -4.29 -11.17 10.75
CA ARG A 150 -3.88 -11.71 12.04
C ARG A 150 -2.38 -11.86 12.06
N PHE A 151 -1.71 -11.24 13.03
CA PHE A 151 -0.25 -11.24 13.12
C PHE A 151 0.18 -11.13 14.58
N ILE A 152 1.46 -11.40 14.82
CA ILE A 152 2.09 -11.20 16.13
C ILE A 152 2.85 -9.87 16.09
N SER A 153 2.58 -9.03 17.09
CA SER A 153 3.37 -7.83 17.39
C SER A 153 4.24 -8.12 18.60
N GLN A 154 5.54 -7.90 18.47
CA GLN A 154 6.48 -7.98 19.56
C GLN A 154 6.59 -6.59 20.21
N ILE A 155 6.24 -6.52 21.49
CA ILE A 155 6.29 -5.30 22.30
C ILE A 155 7.35 -5.46 23.37
N GLN A 156 8.32 -4.56 23.34
CA GLN A 156 9.34 -4.43 24.35
C GLN A 156 8.98 -3.26 25.26
N ILE A 157 8.92 -3.53 26.56
CA ILE A 157 8.68 -2.54 27.61
C ILE A 157 9.98 -2.36 28.38
N ILE A 158 10.45 -1.13 28.48
CA ILE A 158 11.65 -0.75 29.23
C ILE A 158 11.23 0.17 30.36
N ASN A 159 11.58 -0.19 31.58
CA ASN A 159 11.38 0.63 32.77
C ASN A 159 12.66 0.56 33.62
N THR A 160 13.37 1.68 33.77
CA THR A 160 14.50 1.92 34.70
C THR A 160 15.19 0.64 35.25
N GLY A 161 15.90 -0.08 34.37
CA GLY A 161 16.67 -1.28 34.74
C GLY A 161 16.00 -2.64 34.46
N GLN A 162 14.74 -2.67 34.04
CA GLN A 162 14.04 -3.89 33.62
C GLN A 162 13.60 -3.79 32.15
N ARG A 163 13.80 -4.88 31.41
CA ARG A 163 13.37 -5.03 30.01
C ARG A 163 12.51 -6.28 29.88
N GLN A 164 11.25 -6.08 29.52
CA GLN A 164 10.29 -7.15 29.27
C GLN A 164 9.91 -7.19 27.80
N VAL A 165 9.83 -8.37 27.22
CA VAL A 165 9.45 -8.58 25.81
C VAL A 165 8.23 -9.48 25.75
N TYR A 166 7.17 -8.98 25.15
CA TYR A 166 5.90 -9.67 24.95
C TYR A 166 5.63 -9.92 23.47
N ASN A 167 5.01 -11.04 23.17
CA ASN A 167 4.32 -11.24 21.89
C ASN A 167 2.82 -11.06 22.12
N ILE A 168 2.20 -10.19 21.34
CA ILE A 168 0.76 -9.97 21.32
C ILE A 168 0.21 -10.39 19.96
N GLN A 169 -0.74 -11.32 19.96
CA GLN A 169 -1.47 -11.67 18.74
C GLN A 169 -2.60 -10.65 18.52
N ILE A 170 -2.54 -9.97 17.38
CA ILE A 170 -3.48 -8.91 16.99
C ILE A 170 -4.27 -9.38 15.78
N LYS A 171 -5.58 -9.17 15.82
CA LYS A 171 -6.48 -9.32 14.68
C LYS A 171 -7.05 -7.95 14.30
N LEU A 172 -6.96 -7.58 13.02
CA LEU A 172 -7.50 -6.36 12.44
C LEU A 172 -8.49 -6.70 11.33
N ASN A 173 -9.60 -5.98 11.28
CA ASN A 173 -10.47 -5.94 10.11
C ASN A 173 -10.44 -4.54 9.51
N MET A 174 -10.20 -4.45 8.21
CA MET A 174 -10.02 -3.20 7.49
C MET A 174 -10.92 -3.13 6.26
N ILE A 175 -11.33 -1.92 5.91
CA ILE A 175 -12.06 -1.61 4.68
C ILE A 175 -11.35 -0.52 3.89
N ASP A 176 -11.59 -0.49 2.59
CA ASP A 176 -11.09 0.56 1.70
C ASP A 176 -11.82 1.89 1.96
N VAL A 177 -11.06 2.97 2.06
CA VAL A 177 -11.54 4.35 2.15
C VAL A 177 -10.69 5.27 1.25
N SER A 178 -11.13 6.51 1.07
CA SER A 178 -10.35 7.51 0.32
C SER A 178 -8.99 7.74 0.97
N ILE A 179 -7.94 7.73 0.15
CA ILE A 179 -6.57 8.03 0.58
C ILE A 179 -6.50 9.48 1.08
N ASN A 180 -5.82 9.71 2.19
CA ASN A 180 -5.58 11.02 2.76
C ASN A 180 -4.11 11.12 3.19
N TYR A 181 -3.26 11.75 2.37
CA TYR A 181 -1.85 11.95 2.71
C TYR A 181 -1.66 13.26 3.49
N PRO A 182 -0.92 13.27 4.62
CA PRO A 182 -0.07 12.19 5.14
C PRO A 182 -0.73 11.25 6.16
N TYR A 183 -1.98 11.48 6.56
CA TYR A 183 -2.58 10.87 7.75
C TYR A 183 -3.05 9.41 7.60
N ASN A 184 -3.61 9.06 6.44
CA ASN A 184 -4.00 7.72 6.03
C ASN A 184 -3.52 7.48 4.57
N PRO A 185 -2.22 7.19 4.37
CA PRO A 185 -1.60 7.11 3.06
C PRO A 185 -2.08 5.92 2.22
N TYR A 186 -2.59 4.87 2.87
CA TYR A 186 -3.03 3.64 2.19
C TYR A 186 -4.53 3.58 1.93
N GLY A 187 -5.31 4.53 2.45
CA GLY A 187 -6.77 4.55 2.30
C GLY A 187 -7.41 3.30 2.91
N LEU A 188 -7.01 2.95 4.13
CA LEU A 188 -7.54 1.80 4.86
C LEU A 188 -8.05 2.24 6.22
N LEU A 189 -9.25 1.82 6.57
CA LEU A 189 -9.87 2.11 7.86
C LEU A 189 -10.02 0.81 8.66
N ILE A 190 -9.47 0.78 9.87
CA ILE A 190 -9.59 -0.34 10.80
C ILE A 190 -10.96 -0.22 11.49
N VAL A 191 -11.86 -1.14 11.15
CA VAL A 191 -13.25 -1.15 11.66
C VAL A 191 -13.40 -2.03 12.89
N ASP A 192 -12.50 -2.99 13.07
CA ASP A 192 -12.50 -3.89 14.23
C ASP A 192 -11.07 -4.31 14.56
N TYR A 193 -10.82 -4.49 15.86
CA TYR A 193 -9.51 -4.77 16.44
C TYR A 193 -9.66 -5.61 17.71
N VAL A 194 -8.86 -6.67 17.77
CA VAL A 194 -8.85 -7.61 18.90
C VAL A 194 -7.40 -7.96 19.27
N GLU A 195 -7.06 -7.85 20.56
CA GLU A 195 -5.88 -8.49 21.15
C GLU A 195 -6.30 -9.89 21.65
N GLU A 196 -5.78 -10.97 21.06
CA GLU A 196 -6.22 -12.34 21.37
C GLU A 196 -5.39 -12.97 22.49
N ASN A 197 -4.06 -12.87 22.43
CA ASN A 197 -3.15 -13.50 23.39
C ASN A 197 -1.93 -12.62 23.64
N LYS A 198 -1.52 -12.46 24.90
CA LYS A 198 -0.28 -11.80 25.32
C LYS A 198 0.61 -12.79 26.06
N VAL A 199 1.79 -13.06 25.52
CA VAL A 199 2.76 -14.02 26.07
C VAL A 199 4.06 -13.29 26.38
N LEU A 200 4.57 -13.41 27.62
CA LEU A 200 5.90 -12.95 28.00
C LEU A 200 6.94 -13.92 27.45
N ILE A 201 7.93 -13.39 26.72
CA ILE A 201 9.00 -14.17 26.09
C ILE A 201 10.29 -14.04 26.87
N GLN A 202 10.57 -12.83 27.37
CA GLN A 202 11.83 -12.51 28.02
C GLN A 202 11.60 -11.45 29.09
N ASP A 203 12.20 -11.68 30.25
CA ASP A 203 12.28 -10.71 31.35
C ASP A 203 13.76 -10.60 31.74
N VAL A 204 14.36 -9.42 31.52
CA VAL A 204 15.77 -9.15 31.84
C VAL A 204 15.83 -8.05 32.88
N GLU A 205 16.30 -8.40 34.07
CA GLU A 205 16.64 -7.46 35.13
C GLU A 205 18.11 -7.02 34.95
N GLN A 206 18.31 -5.84 34.39
CA GLN A 206 19.64 -5.22 34.21
C GLN A 206 20.03 -4.44 35.47
N LEU A 207 20.32 -5.15 36.55
CA LEU A 207 20.98 -4.59 37.74
C LEU A 207 22.02 -5.59 38.27
N LYS A 208 23.15 -5.79 37.54
CA LYS A 208 24.45 -6.24 38.11
C LYS A 208 25.66 -6.39 37.15
N GLU A 209 25.72 -5.71 36.01
CA GLU A 209 26.94 -5.73 35.18
C GLU A 209 27.40 -4.33 34.78
N MET A 210 27.63 -3.47 35.77
CA MET A 210 28.56 -2.33 35.69
C MET A 210 29.09 -2.07 37.11
N GLU A 211 29.91 -3.00 37.63
CA GLU A 211 31.04 -2.64 38.51
C GLU A 211 32.19 -2.13 37.65
#